data_AF-A0A6A1Z8U4-F1
#
_entry.id   AF-A0A6A1Z8U4-F1
#
_cell.length_a   1.000
_cell.length_b   1.000
_cell.length_c   1.000
_cell.angle_alpha   90.00
_cell.angle_beta   90.00
_cell.angle_gamma   90.00
#
_symmetry.space_group_name_H-M   'P 1'
#
loop_
_entity.id
_entity.type
_entity.pdbx_description
1 polymer ?
#
loop_
_entity_poly.entity_id
_entity_poly.type
_entity_poly.pdbx_seq_one_letter_code
_entity_poly.pdbx_strand_id
1 'polypeptide(L)'
;MASPHNKNSSSQAELKKAWYHGFHKFEHGIYAGIKSFYIAKVVSYDRKKHRADVLPLANWSDGTKSAQYLDIPVVESCYMFDEMADALKPELSKADSDHSLPEHSHTQFTKRLPKRRFMRAGVPVVCAVLDRDNDNWDGSTDTYTPNSGRMHDANDSVVIGVLGGSWLSG
;
A
#
# COMPACT_ATOMS: atom_id res chain seq x y z
N MET A 1 -67.19 -18.15 3.16
CA MET A 1 -66.27 -18.02 4.30
C MET A 1 -64.85 -18.31 3.80
N ALA A 2 -64.02 -17.27 3.64
CA ALA A 2 -62.64 -17.43 3.18
C ALA A 2 -61.78 -17.95 4.34
N SER A 3 -61.05 -19.04 4.10
CA SER A 3 -60.21 -19.71 5.11
C SER A 3 -59.14 -18.77 5.68
N PRO A 4 -58.93 -18.70 7.02
CA PRO A 4 -57.96 -17.79 7.65
C PRO A 4 -56.49 -18.09 7.31
N HIS A 5 -56.20 -19.19 6.64
CA HIS A 5 -54.85 -19.71 6.46
C HIS A 5 -53.95 -18.92 5.49
N ASN A 6 -54.48 -17.97 4.72
CA ASN A 6 -53.71 -17.33 3.64
C ASN A 6 -53.04 -15.98 4.02
N LYS A 7 -53.36 -15.39 5.18
CA LYS A 7 -52.74 -14.12 5.64
C LYS A 7 -51.48 -14.33 6.47
N ASN A 8 -51.36 -15.47 7.15
CA ASN A 8 -50.19 -15.77 7.98
C ASN A 8 -48.98 -16.24 7.14
N SER A 9 -49.20 -16.83 5.96
CA SER A 9 -48.13 -17.25 5.05
C SER A 9 -47.37 -16.06 4.45
N SER A 10 -48.06 -14.98 4.08
CA SER A 10 -47.45 -13.76 3.54
C SER A 10 -46.68 -12.98 4.59
N SER A 11 -47.23 -12.84 5.81
CA SER A 11 -46.55 -12.19 6.93
C SER A 11 -45.28 -12.93 7.38
N GLN A 12 -45.33 -14.27 7.43
CA GLN A 12 -44.15 -15.09 7.72
C GLN A 12 -43.11 -15.03 6.60
N ALA A 13 -43.53 -14.92 5.33
CA ALA A 13 -42.63 -14.72 4.20
C ALA A 13 -41.96 -13.34 4.22
N GLU A 14 -42.69 -12.29 4.59
CA GLU A 14 -42.15 -10.94 4.79
C GLU A 14 -41.16 -10.88 5.97
N LEU A 15 -41.49 -11.52 7.09
CA LEU A 15 -40.57 -11.64 8.23
C LEU A 15 -39.28 -12.37 7.82
N LYS A 16 -39.38 -13.50 7.12
CA LYS A 16 -38.21 -14.23 6.60
C LYS A 16 -37.37 -13.37 5.64
N LYS A 17 -38.02 -12.61 4.77
CA LYS A 17 -37.34 -11.68 3.85
C LYS A 17 -36.64 -10.54 4.61
N ALA A 18 -37.27 -9.98 5.64
CA ALA A 18 -36.67 -8.95 6.49
C ALA A 18 -35.46 -9.49 7.27
N TRP A 19 -35.56 -10.70 7.83
CA TRP A 19 -34.45 -11.40 8.47
C TRP A 19 -33.30 -11.64 7.49
N TYR A 20 -33.60 -12.16 6.29
CA TYR A 20 -32.60 -12.37 5.24
C TYR A 20 -31.89 -11.05 4.86
N HIS A 21 -32.62 -9.96 4.64
CA HIS A 21 -32.03 -8.66 4.36
C HIS A 21 -31.21 -8.12 5.54
N GLY A 22 -31.66 -8.35 6.77
CA GLY A 22 -30.92 -7.98 7.98
C GLY A 22 -29.57 -8.70 8.06
N PHE A 23 -29.56 -10.03 7.88
CA PHE A 23 -28.34 -10.82 7.84
C PHE A 23 -27.42 -10.43 6.68
N HIS A 24 -27.97 -10.19 5.50
CA HIS A 24 -27.18 -9.78 4.33
C HIS A 24 -26.53 -8.40 4.52
N LYS A 25 -27.22 -7.48 5.21
CA LYS A 25 -26.65 -6.17 5.60
C LYS A 25 -25.56 -6.33 6.66
N PHE A 26 -25.76 -7.21 7.63
CA PHE A 26 -24.76 -7.51 8.66
C PHE A 26 -23.50 -8.11 8.04
N GLU A 27 -23.66 -9.09 7.14
CA GLU A 27 -22.57 -9.68 6.36
C GLU A 27 -21.82 -8.63 5.53
N HIS A 28 -22.55 -7.77 4.81
CA HIS A 28 -21.93 -6.65 4.10
C HIS A 28 -21.20 -5.68 5.03
N GLY A 29 -21.72 -5.42 6.23
CA GLY A 29 -21.07 -4.57 7.24
C GLY A 29 -19.73 -5.16 7.70
N ILE A 30 -19.67 -6.48 7.89
CA ILE A 30 -18.41 -7.18 8.21
C ILE A 30 -17.42 -7.02 7.05
N TYR A 31 -17.81 -7.34 5.82
CA TYR A 31 -16.91 -7.24 4.67
C TYR A 31 -16.45 -5.81 4.39
N ALA A 32 -17.31 -4.80 4.58
CA ALA A 32 -16.94 -3.41 4.40
C ALA A 32 -15.96 -2.90 5.47
N GLY A 33 -15.95 -3.53 6.65
CA GLY A 33 -15.01 -3.22 7.73
C GLY A 33 -13.62 -3.83 7.53
N ILE A 34 -13.50 -4.93 6.79
CA ILE A 34 -12.24 -5.61 6.53
C ILE A 34 -11.47 -4.89 5.43
N LYS A 35 -10.37 -4.23 5.79
CA LYS A 35 -9.45 -3.64 4.82
C LYS A 35 -8.42 -4.69 4.38
N SER A 36 -8.15 -4.78 3.08
CA SER A 36 -7.23 -5.80 2.53
C SER A 36 -6.12 -5.17 1.69
N PHE A 37 -6.46 -4.60 0.53
CA PHE A 37 -5.51 -3.85 -0.29
C PHE A 37 -6.09 -2.49 -0.65
N TYR A 38 -5.24 -1.49 -0.70
CA TYR A 38 -5.65 -0.17 -1.14
C TYR A 38 -4.52 0.54 -1.89
N ILE A 39 -4.93 1.46 -2.77
CA ILE A 39 -4.00 2.33 -3.49
C ILE A 39 -3.85 3.61 -2.68
N ALA A 40 -2.60 4.01 -2.46
CA ALA A 40 -2.26 5.22 -1.74
C ALA A 40 -1.23 6.05 -2.49
N LYS A 41 -1.13 7.33 -2.13
CA LYS A 41 -0.06 8.22 -2.55
C LYS A 41 0.92 8.38 -1.41
N VAL A 42 2.21 8.27 -1.69
CA VAL A 42 3.27 8.57 -0.73
C VAL A 42 3.29 10.08 -0.44
N VAL A 43 3.14 10.46 0.82
CA VAL A 43 3.24 11.85 1.28
C VAL A 43 4.69 12.16 1.62
N SER A 44 5.31 11.30 2.42
CA SER A 44 6.70 11.41 2.86
C SER A 44 7.35 10.01 2.85
N TYR A 45 8.67 9.96 2.73
CA TYR A 45 9.42 8.70 2.79
C TYR A 45 10.74 8.88 3.53
N ASP A 46 10.89 8.19 4.66
CA ASP A 46 12.15 8.08 5.40
C ASP A 46 12.97 6.90 4.89
N ARG A 47 14.10 7.23 4.27
CA ARG A 47 15.02 6.28 3.65
C ARG A 47 15.84 5.49 4.66
N LYS A 48 16.11 6.04 5.85
CA LYS A 48 16.98 5.36 6.84
C LYS A 48 16.25 4.22 7.52
N LYS A 49 14.93 4.37 7.67
CA LYS A 49 14.07 3.41 8.36
C LYS A 49 13.18 2.60 7.41
N HIS A 50 13.20 2.91 6.11
CA HIS A 50 12.32 2.34 5.10
C HIS A 50 10.83 2.45 5.47
N ARG A 51 10.43 3.63 5.95
CA ARG A 51 9.05 3.93 6.36
C ARG A 51 8.47 5.08 5.53
N ALA A 52 7.21 4.97 5.18
CA ALA A 52 6.49 5.93 4.37
C ALA A 52 5.21 6.39 5.04
N ASP A 53 4.89 7.67 4.88
CA ASP A 53 3.56 8.18 5.17
C ASP A 53 2.72 8.06 3.90
N VAL A 54 1.55 7.43 3.98
CA VAL A 54 0.71 7.19 2.80
C VAL A 54 -0.70 7.75 3.00
N LEU A 55 -1.23 8.33 1.93
CA LEU A 55 -2.60 8.84 1.87
C LEU A 55 -3.42 7.97 0.91
N PRO A 56 -4.43 7.23 1.39
CA PRO A 56 -5.32 6.46 0.52
C PRO A 56 -5.98 7.34 -0.54
N LEU A 57 -6.06 6.84 -1.77
CA LEU A 57 -6.67 7.56 -2.89
C LEU A 57 -8.19 7.39 -2.96
N ALA A 58 -8.71 6.29 -2.41
CA ALA A 58 -10.14 6.07 -2.34
C ALA A 58 -10.74 6.96 -1.24
N ASN A 59 -11.73 7.76 -1.61
CA ASN A 59 -12.58 8.47 -0.67
C ASN A 59 -13.63 7.52 -0.10
N TRP A 60 -14.13 7.82 1.09
CA TRP A 60 -15.26 7.09 1.66
C TRP A 60 -16.53 7.36 0.83
N SER A 61 -17.52 6.47 0.92
CA SER A 61 -18.84 6.63 0.27
C SER A 61 -19.50 7.96 0.60
N ASP A 62 -19.18 8.52 1.77
CA ASP A 62 -19.74 9.75 2.31
C ASP A 62 -19.00 11.01 1.82
N GLY A 63 -18.04 10.84 0.90
CA GLY A 63 -17.26 11.94 0.31
C GLY A 63 -16.15 12.50 1.21
N THR A 64 -15.99 11.97 2.42
CA THR A 64 -14.90 12.34 3.32
C THR A 64 -13.57 11.79 2.81
N LYS A 65 -12.52 12.61 2.95
CA LYS A 65 -11.15 12.20 2.58
C LYS A 65 -10.60 11.25 3.65
N SER A 66 -9.92 10.21 3.19
CA SER A 66 -9.21 9.28 4.08
C SER A 66 -8.10 10.02 4.83
N ALA A 67 -7.90 9.66 6.10
CA ALA A 67 -6.75 10.13 6.87
C ALA A 67 -5.45 9.56 6.29
N GLN A 68 -4.34 10.26 6.52
CA GLN A 68 -3.02 9.72 6.23
C GLN A 68 -2.64 8.67 7.28
N TYR A 69 -1.98 7.61 6.83
CA TYR A 69 -1.38 6.60 7.69
C TYR A 69 0.13 6.85 7.76
N LEU A 70 0.70 6.71 8.95
CA LEU A 70 2.06 7.12 9.26
C LEU A 70 2.96 5.92 9.47
N ASP A 71 4.26 6.11 9.24
CA ASP A 71 5.31 5.15 9.59
C ASP A 71 5.13 3.73 9.03
N ILE A 72 4.48 3.62 7.86
CA ILE A 72 4.20 2.33 7.21
C ILE A 72 5.49 1.75 6.63
N PRO A 73 5.84 0.49 6.95
CA PRO A 73 7.00 -0.17 6.38
C PRO A 73 6.86 -0.35 4.86
N VAL A 74 8.00 -0.24 4.17
CA VAL A 74 8.09 -0.44 2.72
C VAL A 74 8.88 -1.72 2.46
N VAL A 75 8.37 -2.59 1.59
CA VAL A 75 9.09 -3.81 1.21
C VAL A 75 10.36 -3.48 0.44
N GLU A 76 11.42 -4.26 0.68
CA GLU A 76 12.75 -4.09 0.07
C GLU A 76 12.72 -3.96 -1.45
N SER A 77 11.89 -4.75 -2.13
CA SER A 77 11.73 -4.71 -3.59
C SER A 77 11.36 -3.32 -4.13
N CYS A 78 10.74 -2.45 -3.33
CA CYS A 78 10.33 -1.11 -3.75
C CYS A 78 11.46 -0.07 -3.71
N TYR A 79 12.52 -0.29 -2.91
CA TYR A 79 13.64 0.64 -2.80
C TYR A 79 15.00 0.04 -3.19
N MET A 80 15.11 -1.29 -3.31
CA MET A 80 16.34 -2.00 -3.65
C MET A 80 17.03 -1.44 -4.90
N PHE A 81 16.26 -1.16 -5.97
CA PHE A 81 16.82 -0.58 -7.19
C PHE A 81 17.35 0.84 -7.02
N ASP A 82 16.72 1.64 -6.16
CA ASP A 82 17.17 3.00 -5.86
C ASP A 82 18.49 2.98 -5.10
N GLU A 83 18.65 2.06 -4.16
CA GLU A 83 19.87 1.90 -3.37
C GLU A 83 21.02 1.31 -4.20
N MET A 84 20.72 0.30 -5.03
CA MET A 84 21.69 -0.23 -5.98
C MET A 84 22.18 0.86 -6.95
N ALA A 85 21.25 1.69 -7.47
CA ALA A 85 21.63 2.81 -8.32
C ALA A 85 22.49 3.85 -7.57
N ASP A 86 22.18 4.15 -6.31
CA ASP A 86 22.98 5.05 -5.49
C ASP A 86 24.38 4.50 -5.17
N ALA A 87 24.51 3.19 -4.93
CA ALA A 87 25.78 2.53 -4.72
C ALA A 87 26.66 2.49 -5.99
N LEU A 88 26.04 2.37 -7.18
CA LEU A 88 26.74 2.32 -8.47
C LEU A 88 27.10 3.70 -9.02
N LYS A 89 26.38 4.77 -8.67
CA LYS A 89 26.68 6.15 -9.10
C LYS A 89 28.14 6.57 -8.90
N PRO A 90 28.77 6.41 -7.72
CA PRO A 90 30.16 6.82 -7.52
C PRO A 90 31.14 6.00 -8.38
N GLU A 91 30.90 4.70 -8.54
CA GLU A 91 31.75 3.83 -9.36
C GLU A 91 31.63 4.17 -10.85
N LEU A 92 30.42 4.44 -11.32
CA LEU A 92 30.18 4.90 -12.70
C LEU A 92 30.75 6.29 -12.94
N SER A 93 30.74 7.17 -11.94
CA SER A 93 31.39 8.48 -12.03
C SER A 93 32.91 8.37 -12.14
N LYS A 94 33.53 7.41 -11.44
CA LYS A 94 34.97 7.13 -11.56
C LYS A 94 35.30 6.54 -12.93
N ALA A 95 34.50 5.58 -13.40
CA ALA A 95 34.67 4.99 -14.72
C ALA A 95 34.49 6.01 -15.86
N ASP A 96 33.61 7.00 -15.71
CA ASP A 96 33.48 8.12 -16.66
C ASP A 96 34.69 9.09 -16.63
N SER A 97 35.47 9.12 -15.53
CA SER A 97 36.68 9.97 -15.41
C SER A 97 38.00 9.25 -15.72
N ASP A 98 38.10 7.94 -15.45
CA ASP A 98 39.29 7.13 -15.68
C ASP A 98 39.31 6.58 -17.11
N HIS A 99 39.69 7.42 -18.07
CA HIS A 99 40.00 6.96 -19.41
C HIS A 99 41.42 7.35 -19.84
N SER A 100 42.33 6.37 -19.82
CA SER A 100 43.75 6.54 -20.18
C SER A 100 44.05 6.28 -21.66
N LEU A 101 43.05 6.20 -22.55
CA LEU A 101 43.25 5.90 -23.98
C LEU A 101 42.63 6.98 -24.90
N PRO A 102 43.26 7.36 -26.03
CA PRO A 102 42.83 8.51 -26.84
C PRO A 102 41.58 8.29 -27.73
N GLU A 103 41.12 7.05 -27.92
CA GLU A 103 40.12 6.71 -28.95
C GLU A 103 38.68 6.43 -28.45
N HIS A 104 38.43 6.43 -27.14
CA HIS A 104 37.06 6.30 -26.63
C HIS A 104 36.61 7.60 -25.96
N SER A 105 35.80 8.34 -26.73
CA SER A 105 35.03 9.49 -26.28
C SER A 105 34.24 9.13 -25.02
N HIS A 106 34.35 9.99 -24.00
CA HIS A 106 33.70 9.94 -22.68
C HIS A 106 32.53 8.96 -22.60
N THR A 107 32.66 7.90 -21.79
CA THR A 107 31.47 7.15 -21.39
C THR A 107 30.53 8.10 -20.65
N GLN A 108 29.24 8.00 -20.94
CA GLN A 108 28.20 8.85 -20.35
C GLN A 108 27.26 8.01 -19.50
N PHE A 109 27.82 7.05 -18.75
CA PHE A 109 27.00 6.12 -17.96
C PHE A 109 26.25 6.86 -16.85
N THR A 110 26.89 7.85 -16.24
CA THR A 110 26.25 8.72 -15.24
C THR A 110 25.05 9.51 -15.79
N LYS A 111 25.12 9.98 -17.04
CA LYS A 111 24.01 10.71 -17.70
C LYS A 111 22.83 9.81 -18.09
N ARG A 112 23.08 8.50 -18.25
CA ARG A 112 22.06 7.51 -18.62
C ARG A 112 21.37 6.87 -17.42
N LEU A 113 21.86 7.11 -16.20
CA LEU A 113 21.21 6.62 -15.00
C LEU A 113 19.86 7.33 -14.75
N PRO A 114 18.90 6.65 -14.10
CA PRO A 114 17.62 7.24 -13.74
C PRO A 114 17.82 8.47 -12.85
N LYS A 115 17.28 9.62 -13.27
CA LYS A 115 17.31 10.85 -12.46
C LYS A 115 16.33 10.81 -11.29
N ARG A 116 15.25 10.04 -11.43
CA ARG A 116 14.18 9.92 -10.43
C ARG A 116 14.22 8.55 -9.78
N ARG A 117 14.05 8.55 -8.46
CA ARG A 117 13.91 7.33 -7.66
C ARG A 117 12.54 6.70 -7.86
N PHE A 118 12.46 5.38 -7.77
CA PHE A 118 11.20 4.64 -7.75
C PHE A 118 10.37 5.04 -6.53
N MET A 119 10.94 4.92 -5.32
CA MET A 119 10.26 5.29 -4.09
C MET A 119 10.54 6.76 -3.72
N ARG A 120 9.51 7.61 -3.79
CA ARG A 120 9.59 9.05 -3.49
C ARG A 120 8.22 9.63 -3.15
N ALA A 121 8.20 10.81 -2.52
CA ALA A 121 6.96 11.55 -2.32
C ALA A 121 6.21 11.79 -3.64
N GLY A 122 4.89 11.60 -3.61
CA GLY A 122 3.98 11.81 -4.73
C GLY A 122 3.74 10.60 -5.63
N VAL A 123 4.44 9.47 -5.46
CA VAL A 123 4.19 8.27 -6.27
C VAL A 123 2.98 7.48 -5.76
N PRO A 124 2.20 6.87 -6.66
CA PRO A 124 1.16 5.93 -6.29
C PRO A 124 1.77 4.57 -5.92
N VAL A 125 1.26 3.98 -4.85
CA VAL A 125 1.70 2.68 -4.30
C VAL A 125 0.49 1.79 -3.98
N VAL A 126 0.70 0.48 -3.96
CA VAL A 126 -0.23 -0.49 -3.38
C VAL A 126 0.22 -0.81 -1.96
N CYS A 127 -0.71 -0.69 -1.03
CA CYS A 127 -0.52 -1.10 0.35
C CYS A 127 -1.34 -2.37 0.60
N ALA A 128 -0.71 -3.34 1.27
CA ALA A 128 -1.36 -4.53 1.82
C ALA A 128 -1.62 -4.30 3.30
N VAL A 129 -2.82 -4.62 3.77
CA VAL A 129 -3.19 -4.57 5.18
C VAL A 129 -2.85 -5.90 5.83
N LEU A 130 -2.15 -5.86 6.96
CA LEU A 130 -1.82 -7.07 7.70
C LEU A 130 -3.00 -7.50 8.58
N ASP A 131 -3.03 -8.80 8.88
CA ASP A 131 -4.08 -9.38 9.73
C ASP A 131 -4.00 -8.90 11.19
N ARG A 132 -2.81 -8.48 11.63
CA ARG A 132 -2.49 -8.04 12.99
C ARG A 132 -1.66 -6.77 12.97
N ASP A 133 -1.74 -6.05 14.08
CA ASP A 133 -0.88 -4.91 14.38
C ASP A 133 0.61 -5.28 14.34
N ASN A 134 1.38 -4.48 13.62
CA ASN A 134 2.80 -4.63 13.37
C ASN A 134 3.68 -3.53 14.00
N ASP A 135 3.14 -2.71 14.92
CA ASP A 135 3.86 -1.61 15.57
C ASP A 135 5.10 -2.09 16.34
N ASN A 136 5.02 -3.28 16.94
CA ASN A 136 6.11 -3.91 17.71
C ASN A 136 7.06 -4.78 16.87
N TRP A 137 6.83 -4.88 15.55
CA TRP A 137 7.73 -5.63 14.68
C TRP A 137 8.95 -4.77 14.32
N ASP A 138 10.15 -5.31 14.55
CA ASP A 138 11.43 -4.62 14.36
C ASP A 138 12.07 -4.90 12.99
N GLY A 139 11.39 -5.66 12.13
CA GLY A 139 11.94 -6.09 10.84
C GLY A 139 12.74 -7.39 10.89
N SER A 140 12.86 -8.03 12.07
CA SER A 140 13.53 -9.32 12.22
C SER A 140 12.65 -10.49 11.79
N THR A 141 13.27 -11.67 11.75
CA THR A 141 12.57 -12.95 11.55
C THR A 141 11.99 -13.53 12.85
N ASP A 142 12.16 -12.83 13.97
CA ASP A 142 11.71 -13.32 15.27
C ASP A 142 10.21 -13.09 15.46
N THR A 143 9.60 -13.91 16.32
CA THR A 143 8.20 -13.75 16.69
C THR A 143 8.02 -12.49 17.52
N TYR A 144 7.03 -11.67 17.20
CA TYR A 144 6.67 -10.47 17.97
C TYR A 144 5.25 -10.57 18.52
N THR A 145 4.97 -9.80 19.58
CA THR A 145 3.62 -9.68 20.16
C THR A 145 2.98 -8.38 19.67
N PRO A 146 1.80 -8.42 19.03
CA PRO A 146 1.09 -7.22 18.61
C PRO A 146 0.82 -6.27 19.79
N ASN A 147 0.95 -4.97 19.56
CA ASN A 147 0.77 -3.98 20.62
C ASN A 147 -0.72 -3.75 20.95
N SER A 148 -1.58 -4.00 19.98
CA SER A 148 -3.02 -3.81 20.07
C SER A 148 -3.80 -5.00 19.50
N GLY A 149 -5.11 -5.02 19.79
CA GLY A 149 -6.04 -5.99 19.24
C GLY A 149 -6.57 -5.64 17.84
N ARG A 150 -6.00 -4.66 17.14
CA ARG A 150 -6.44 -4.28 15.78
C ARG A 150 -6.28 -5.47 14.83
N MET A 151 -7.26 -5.62 13.94
CA MET A 151 -7.28 -6.65 12.91
C MET A 151 -7.77 -6.03 11.61
N HIS A 152 -7.07 -6.29 10.50
CA HIS A 152 -7.39 -5.73 9.19
C HIS A 152 -7.54 -4.19 9.19
N ASP A 153 -6.66 -3.50 9.94
CA ASP A 153 -6.62 -2.04 9.99
C ASP A 153 -5.55 -1.50 9.03
N ALA A 154 -5.87 -0.44 8.30
CA ALA A 154 -4.95 0.14 7.32
C ALA A 154 -3.77 0.91 7.94
N ASN A 155 -3.83 1.23 9.24
CA ASN A 155 -2.64 1.67 9.97
C ASN A 155 -1.54 0.59 9.97
N ASP A 156 -1.95 -0.68 10.05
CA ASP A 156 -1.06 -1.85 10.13
C ASP A 156 -0.71 -2.39 8.73
N SER A 157 -0.50 -1.48 7.78
CA SER A 157 -0.25 -1.84 6.39
C SER A 157 1.25 -1.92 6.07
N VAL A 158 1.55 -2.43 4.88
CA VAL A 158 2.90 -2.47 4.29
C VAL A 158 2.82 -2.10 2.81
N VAL A 159 3.76 -1.28 2.33
CA VAL A 159 3.86 -0.95 0.90
C VAL A 159 4.51 -2.10 0.15
N ILE A 160 3.76 -2.74 -0.75
CA ILE A 160 4.21 -3.93 -1.50
C ILE A 160 4.59 -3.63 -2.95
N GLY A 161 4.26 -2.44 -3.46
CA GLY A 161 4.54 -2.10 -4.84
C GLY A 161 4.37 -0.62 -5.17
N VAL A 162 5.24 -0.12 -6.04
CA VAL A 162 5.11 1.21 -6.65
C VAL A 162 4.38 1.05 -7.98
N LEU A 163 3.22 1.69 -8.13
CA LEU A 163 2.36 1.54 -9.31
C LEU A 163 2.75 2.45 -10.48
N GLY A 164 3.50 3.52 -10.24
CA GLY A 164 3.70 4.50 -11.29
C GLY A 164 4.61 5.66 -10.94
N GLY A 165 4.76 6.53 -11.94
CA GLY A 165 5.81 7.54 -12.00
C GLY A 165 6.96 6.99 -12.84
N SER A 166 6.88 7.19 -14.15
CA SER A 166 7.92 6.75 -15.08
C SER A 166 9.30 7.16 -14.56
N TRP A 167 10.17 6.17 -14.40
CA TRP A 167 11.58 6.38 -14.03
C TRP A 167 12.37 7.01 -15.19
N LEU A 168 11.82 6.96 -16.42
CA LEU A 168 12.38 7.52 -17.65
C LEU A 168 12.07 9.01 -17.85
N SER A 169 10.93 9.52 -17.36
CA SER A 169 10.52 10.93 -17.57
C SER A 169 11.10 11.88 -16.52
N GLY A 170 12.44 11.95 -16.50
CA GLY A 170 13.25 12.87 -15.69
C GLY A 170 13.79 14.06 -16.47
#